data_AF-A0A0B2V8J2-F1
#
_entry.id   AF-A0A0B2V8J2-F1
#
_cell.length_a   1.000
_cell.length_b   1.000
_cell.length_c   1.000
_cell.angle_alpha   90.00
_cell.angle_beta   90.00
_cell.angle_gamma   90.00
#
_symmetry.space_group_name_H-M   'P 1'
#
loop_
_entity.id
_entity.type
_entity.pdbx_description
1 polymer ?
#
loop_
_entity_poly.entity_id
_entity_poly.type
_entity_poly.pdbx_seq_one_letter_code
_entity_poly.pdbx_strand_id
1 'polypeptide(L)'
;MVIINMDELADKLVAKLLPQLTSALSGKLLAAVQPVVDRLDKLITIMSEVQPPATQSWVEPQIYSVMTKMIHMDRIELDEKNKRTVFIGIPHEATEKGTKEEDEKMLREAITACNNKQLSESYANGHITTKRHPGK
;
A
#
# COMPACT_ATOMS: atom_id res chain seq x y z
N MET A 1 22.64 -30.70 -59.98
CA MET A 1 23.16 -30.43 -58.62
C MET A 1 22.27 -29.38 -58.00
N VAL A 2 21.43 -29.74 -57.03
CA VAL A 2 20.53 -28.78 -56.35
C VAL A 2 21.37 -28.07 -55.30
N ILE A 3 21.68 -26.79 -55.52
CA ILE A 3 22.36 -25.96 -54.53
C ILE A 3 21.29 -25.55 -53.52
N ILE A 4 21.28 -26.21 -52.37
CA ILE A 4 20.38 -25.84 -51.27
C ILE A 4 21.01 -24.61 -50.60
N ASN A 5 20.34 -23.47 -50.70
CA ASN A 5 20.71 -22.28 -49.96
C ASN A 5 20.34 -22.50 -48.48
N MET A 6 21.35 -22.73 -47.66
CA MET A 6 21.18 -23.02 -46.23
C MET A 6 20.61 -21.81 -45.47
N ASP A 7 20.87 -20.59 -45.94
CA ASP A 7 20.33 -19.37 -45.33
C ASP A 7 18.82 -19.24 -45.60
N GLU A 8 18.38 -19.55 -46.82
CA GLU A 8 16.95 -19.55 -47.16
C GLU A 8 16.18 -20.64 -46.39
N LEU A 9 16.82 -21.78 -46.12
CA LEU A 9 16.25 -22.84 -45.30
C LEU A 9 16.15 -22.40 -43.82
N ALA A 10 17.17 -21.72 -43.31
CA ALA A 10 17.19 -21.16 -41.96
C ALA A 10 16.11 -20.10 -41.79
N ASP A 11 15.96 -19.17 -42.73
CA ASP A 11 14.94 -18.13 -42.69
C ASP A 11 13.52 -18.70 -42.71
N LYS A 12 13.26 -19.73 -43.53
CA LYS A 12 11.96 -20.43 -43.55
C LYS A 12 11.68 -21.17 -42.24
N LEU A 13 12.71 -21.73 -41.62
CA LEU A 13 12.59 -22.41 -40.33
C LEU A 13 12.29 -21.40 -39.20
N VAL A 14 13.00 -20.27 -39.17
CA VAL A 14 12.78 -19.17 -38.22
C VAL A 14 11.39 -18.58 -38.39
N ALA A 15 10.98 -18.26 -39.62
CA ALA A 15 9.66 -17.72 -39.91
C ALA A 15 8.50 -18.64 -39.46
N LYS A 16 8.73 -19.96 -39.42
CA LYS A 16 7.73 -20.94 -39.01
C LYS A 16 7.73 -21.21 -37.50
N LEU A 17 8.90 -21.30 -36.89
CA LEU A 17 9.05 -21.70 -35.48
C LEU A 17 8.98 -20.52 -34.52
N LEU A 18 9.50 -19.35 -34.90
CA LEU A 18 9.56 -18.19 -34.02
C LEU A 18 8.15 -17.72 -33.59
N PRO A 19 7.14 -17.61 -34.48
CA PRO A 19 5.79 -17.22 -34.07
C PRO A 19 5.15 -18.25 -33.13
N GLN A 20 5.39 -19.54 -33.36
CA GLN A 20 4.85 -20.63 -32.53
C GLN A 20 5.46 -20.62 -31.14
N LEU A 21 6.78 -20.44 -31.04
CA LEU A 21 7.48 -20.35 -29.76
C LEU A 21 7.04 -19.11 -28.98
N THR A 22 6.88 -17.98 -29.68
CA THR A 22 6.44 -16.71 -29.09
C THR A 22 4.99 -16.80 -28.59
N SER A 23 4.10 -17.40 -29.38
CA SER A 23 2.70 -17.64 -29.00
C SER A 23 2.59 -18.58 -27.80
N ALA A 24 3.36 -19.69 -27.80
CA ALA A 24 3.37 -20.65 -26.70
C ALA A 24 3.92 -20.04 -25.40
N LEU A 25 4.96 -19.21 -25.48
CA LEU A 25 5.53 -18.52 -24.33
C LEU A 25 4.56 -17.46 -23.78
N SER A 26 3.92 -16.69 -24.68
CA SER A 26 2.90 -15.71 -24.31
C SER A 26 1.71 -16.35 -23.61
N GLY A 27 1.19 -17.46 -24.14
CA GLY A 27 0.10 -18.21 -23.52
C GLY A 27 0.47 -18.77 -22.15
N LYS A 28 1.70 -19.27 -21.98
CA LYS A 28 2.19 -19.75 -20.66
C LYS A 28 2.39 -18.62 -19.66
N LEU A 29 2.90 -17.47 -20.11
CA LEU A 29 3.03 -16.28 -19.26
C LEU A 29 1.66 -15.77 -18.83
N LEU A 30 0.70 -15.68 -19.75
CA LEU A 30 -0.68 -15.31 -19.45
C LEU A 30 -1.28 -16.27 -18.43
N ALA A 31 -1.16 -17.58 -18.65
CA ALA A 31 -1.66 -18.60 -17.73
C ALA A 31 -1.00 -18.57 -16.34
N ALA A 32 0.28 -18.18 -16.26
CA ALA A 32 0.99 -18.03 -14.98
C ALA A 32 0.61 -16.75 -14.23
N VAL A 33 0.26 -15.68 -14.95
CA VAL A 33 -0.11 -14.37 -14.38
C VAL A 33 -1.60 -14.28 -14.07
N GLN A 34 -2.46 -15.02 -14.78
CA GLN A 34 -3.91 -15.01 -14.61
C GLN A 34 -4.36 -15.25 -13.15
N PRO A 35 -3.81 -16.24 -12.40
CA PRO A 35 -4.22 -16.45 -11.01
C PRO A 35 -3.86 -15.29 -10.07
N VAL A 36 -2.84 -14.50 -10.41
CA VAL A 36 -2.47 -13.29 -9.64
C VAL A 36 -3.45 -12.16 -9.94
N VAL A 37 -3.84 -12.00 -11.20
CA VAL A 37 -4.86 -11.04 -11.63
C VAL A 37 -6.21 -11.39 -10.99
N ASP A 38 -6.64 -12.65 -11.06
CA ASP A 38 -7.89 -13.12 -10.48
C ASP A 38 -7.93 -12.91 -8.95
N ARG A 39 -6.78 -13.09 -8.27
CA ARG A 39 -6.64 -12.81 -6.83
C ARG A 39 -6.74 -11.32 -6.52
N LEU A 40 -6.19 -10.47 -7.38
CA LEU A 40 -6.27 -9.01 -7.23
C LEU A 40 -7.70 -8.53 -7.45
N ASP A 41 -8.38 -9.02 -8.48
CA ASP A 41 -9.78 -8.71 -8.76
C ASP A 41 -10.68 -9.15 -7.60
N LYS A 42 -10.45 -10.36 -7.05
CA LYS A 42 -11.17 -10.84 -5.86
C LYS A 42 -10.93 -9.96 -4.64
N LEU A 43 -9.70 -9.46 -4.45
CA LEU A 43 -9.39 -8.52 -3.36
C LEU A 43 -10.12 -7.19 -3.54
N ILE A 44 -10.15 -6.65 -4.77
CA ILE A 44 -10.86 -5.41 -5.11
C ILE A 44 -12.37 -5.57 -4.85
N THR A 45 -12.96 -6.69 -5.24
CA THR A 45 -14.37 -7.01 -4.97
C THR A 45 -14.64 -7.10 -3.47
N ILE A 46 -13.82 -7.81 -2.70
CA ILE A 46 -13.96 -7.89 -1.23
C ILE A 46 -13.86 -6.50 -0.60
N MET A 47 -12.90 -5.68 -1.03
CA MET A 47 -12.77 -4.29 -0.55
C MET A 47 -13.99 -3.44 -0.90
N SER A 48 -14.64 -3.71 -2.04
CA SER A 48 -15.82 -2.99 -2.49
C SER A 48 -17.10 -3.43 -1.74
N GLU A 49 -17.20 -4.70 -1.36
CA GLU A 49 -18.34 -5.27 -0.62
C GLU A 49 -18.27 -5.01 0.89
N VAL A 50 -17.07 -4.95 1.47
CA VAL A 50 -16.84 -4.72 2.91
C VAL A 50 -17.01 -3.23 3.28
N GLN A 51 -17.21 -2.36 2.29
CA GLN A 51 -17.24 -0.92 2.49
C GLN A 51 -18.68 -0.38 2.48
N PRO A 52 -19.19 0.19 3.59
CA PRO A 52 -20.50 0.83 3.61
C PRO A 52 -20.57 1.97 2.57
N PRO A 53 -21.77 2.31 2.05
CA PRO A 53 -21.94 3.35 1.02
C PRO A 53 -21.40 4.73 1.44
N ALA A 54 -21.19 4.95 2.73
CA ALA A 54 -20.63 6.19 3.28
C ALA A 54 -19.11 6.36 3.06
N THR A 55 -18.41 5.32 2.57
CA THR A 55 -16.93 5.31 2.58
C THR A 55 -16.32 5.33 1.18
N GLN A 56 -17.08 5.23 0.08
CA GLN A 56 -16.53 5.37 -1.28
C GLN A 56 -15.89 6.75 -1.52
N SER A 57 -16.35 7.80 -0.82
CA SER A 57 -15.75 9.14 -0.86
C SER A 57 -14.37 9.24 -0.18
N TRP A 58 -13.91 8.21 0.55
CA TRP A 58 -12.74 8.31 1.43
C TRP A 58 -11.49 7.60 0.89
N VAL A 59 -11.62 6.71 -0.11
CA VAL A 59 -10.48 5.94 -0.62
C VAL A 59 -9.67 6.74 -1.64
N GLU A 60 -10.33 7.43 -2.56
CA GLU A 60 -9.67 8.27 -3.56
C GLU A 60 -8.84 9.41 -2.94
N PRO A 61 -9.35 10.18 -1.95
CA PRO A 61 -8.55 11.23 -1.30
C PRO A 61 -7.37 10.68 -0.50
N GLN A 62 -7.50 9.47 0.06
CA GLN A 62 -6.43 8.82 0.82
C GLN A 62 -5.32 8.32 -0.10
N ILE A 63 -5.67 7.65 -1.22
CA ILE A 63 -4.69 7.22 -2.22
C ILE A 63 -4.00 8.43 -2.83
N TYR A 64 -4.73 9.48 -3.17
CA TYR A 64 -4.13 10.72 -3.68
C TYR A 64 -3.21 11.39 -2.65
N SER A 65 -3.62 11.50 -1.38
CA SER A 65 -2.80 12.08 -0.31
C SER A 65 -1.52 11.27 -0.05
N VAL A 66 -1.61 9.94 -0.07
CA VAL A 66 -0.44 9.06 0.04
C VAL A 66 0.49 9.25 -1.16
N MET A 67 -0.05 9.25 -2.38
CA MET A 67 0.74 9.44 -3.61
C MET A 67 1.39 10.83 -3.64
N THR A 68 0.66 11.90 -3.32
CA THR A 68 1.20 13.26 -3.25
C THR A 68 2.29 13.36 -2.18
N LYS A 69 2.09 12.81 -0.98
CA LYS A 69 3.12 12.83 0.07
C LYS A 69 4.34 11.99 -0.30
N MET A 70 4.16 10.86 -0.98
CA MET A 70 5.25 9.99 -1.43
C MET A 70 6.03 10.58 -2.61
N ILE A 71 5.40 11.43 -3.43
CA ILE A 71 6.06 12.20 -4.51
C ILE A 71 6.83 13.40 -3.95
N HIS A 72 6.35 14.02 -2.87
CA HIS A 72 6.91 15.28 -2.34
C HIS A 72 7.79 15.13 -1.09
N MET A 73 7.79 13.97 -0.43
CA MET A 73 8.70 13.69 0.69
C MET A 73 9.85 12.79 0.23
N ASP A 74 11.06 13.10 0.70
CA ASP A 74 12.20 12.20 0.54
C ASP A 74 11.87 10.86 1.21
N ARG A 75 12.19 9.75 0.54
CA ARG A 75 11.95 8.39 1.01
C ARG A 75 12.57 8.16 2.39
N ILE A 76 13.71 8.78 2.67
CA ILE A 76 14.40 8.70 3.96
C ILE A 76 13.60 9.45 5.04
N GLU A 77 13.09 10.64 4.72
CA GLU A 77 12.28 11.43 5.65
C GLU A 77 10.95 10.73 5.99
N LEU A 78 10.32 10.10 4.99
CA LEU A 78 9.09 9.33 5.18
C LEU A 78 9.32 8.09 6.04
N ASP A 79 10.39 7.34 5.79
CA ASP A 79 10.75 6.14 6.55
C ASP A 79 11.06 6.49 8.03
N GLU A 80 11.86 7.54 8.26
CA GLU A 80 12.18 8.02 9.61
C GLU A 80 10.96 8.57 10.36
N LYS A 81 9.96 9.10 9.66
CA LYS A 81 8.70 9.55 10.27
C LYS A 81 7.78 8.37 10.59
N ASN A 82 7.70 7.38 9.71
CA ASN A 82 6.91 6.18 9.93
C ASN A 82 7.45 5.34 11.09
N LYS A 83 8.78 5.22 11.25
CA LYS A 83 9.41 4.55 12.40
C LYS A 83 9.04 5.16 13.76
N ARG A 84 8.65 6.44 13.79
CA ARG A 84 8.34 7.19 15.01
C ARG A 84 6.83 7.38 15.26
N THR A 85 5.97 6.86 14.38
CA THR A 85 4.51 7.08 14.45
C THR A 85 3.79 5.79 14.80
N VAL A 86 2.85 5.86 15.75
CA VAL A 86 1.97 4.74 16.14
C VAL A 86 0.52 5.14 15.93
N PHE A 87 -0.29 4.27 15.33
CA PHE A 87 -1.72 4.47 15.18
C PHE A 87 -2.47 3.77 16.31
N ILE A 88 -3.31 4.51 17.03
CA ILE A 88 -4.18 3.99 18.09
C ILE A 88 -5.63 4.22 17.66
N GLY A 89 -6.42 3.15 17.58
CA GLY A 89 -7.83 3.23 17.24
C GLY A 89 -8.65 3.68 18.46
N ILE A 90 -9.13 4.92 18.46
CA ILE A 90 -9.94 5.49 19.54
C ILE A 90 -11.28 5.93 18.96
N PRO A 91 -12.42 5.50 19.54
CA PRO A 91 -13.72 6.00 19.12
C PRO A 91 -13.81 7.54 19.26
N HIS A 92 -14.62 8.17 18.42
CA HIS A 92 -14.91 9.60 18.56
C HIS A 92 -15.98 9.78 19.63
N GLU A 93 -15.73 10.65 20.60
CA GLU A 93 -16.71 10.97 21.64
C GLU A 93 -17.79 11.92 21.11
N ALA A 94 -18.91 12.04 21.82
CA ALA A 94 -20.03 12.89 21.38
C ALA A 94 -19.66 14.38 21.23
N THR A 95 -18.55 14.82 21.84
CA THR A 95 -18.07 16.21 21.79
C THR A 95 -16.58 16.29 21.45
N GLU A 96 -16.15 17.39 20.84
CA GLU A 96 -14.73 17.64 20.54
C GLU A 96 -13.86 17.65 21.81
N LYS A 97 -14.40 18.20 22.92
CA LYS A 97 -13.71 18.21 24.21
C LYS A 97 -13.50 16.79 24.76
N GLY A 98 -14.57 15.98 24.79
CA GLY A 98 -14.46 14.59 25.24
C GLY A 98 -13.52 13.76 24.36
N THR A 99 -13.49 14.07 23.05
CA THR A 99 -12.61 13.41 22.08
C THR A 99 -11.14 13.70 22.39
N LYS A 100 -10.81 14.96 22.70
CA LYS A 100 -9.44 15.37 23.09
C LYS A 100 -9.01 14.77 24.42
N GLU A 101 -9.91 14.70 25.39
CA GLU A 101 -9.64 14.09 26.70
C GLU A 101 -9.37 12.59 26.57
N GLU A 102 -10.16 11.87 25.76
CA GLU A 102 -9.94 10.44 25.52
C GLU A 102 -8.65 10.19 24.72
N ASP A 103 -8.34 11.02 23.73
CA ASP A 103 -7.07 10.95 22.99
C ASP A 103 -5.85 11.13 23.92
N GLU A 104 -5.92 12.08 24.84
CA GLU A 104 -4.85 12.33 25.82
C GLU A 104 -4.73 11.19 26.83
N LYS A 105 -5.86 10.66 27.31
CA LYS A 105 -5.90 9.50 28.22
C LYS A 105 -5.27 8.28 27.58
N MET A 106 -5.65 7.95 26.35
CA MET A 106 -5.10 6.81 25.61
C MET A 106 -3.61 6.97 25.32
N LEU A 107 -3.15 8.20 25.03
CA LEU A 107 -1.71 8.47 24.90
C LEU A 107 -0.97 8.18 26.22
N ARG A 108 -1.49 8.64 27.37
CA ARG A 108 -0.89 8.37 28.69
C ARG A 108 -0.84 6.89 29.00
N GLU A 109 -1.92 6.16 28.73
CA GLU A 109 -1.98 4.71 28.95
C GLU A 109 -0.94 3.97 28.10
N ALA A 110 -0.82 4.32 26.82
CA ALA A 110 0.18 3.72 25.93
C ALA A 110 1.62 3.95 26.43
N ILE A 111 1.94 5.17 26.86
CA ILE A 111 3.28 5.50 27.40
C ILE A 111 3.54 4.75 28.71
N THR A 112 2.54 4.68 29.58
CA THR A 112 2.65 3.98 30.88
C THR A 112 2.84 2.48 30.69
N ALA A 113 2.10 1.87 29.75
CA ALA A 113 2.20 0.46 29.42
C ALA A 113 3.58 0.06 28.86
N CYS A 114 4.28 0.99 28.20
CA CYS A 114 5.64 0.74 27.73
C CYS A 114 6.68 0.63 28.85
N ASN A 115 6.36 1.07 30.09
CA ASN A 115 7.25 1.06 31.25
C ASN A 115 8.68 1.58 30.94
N ASN A 116 8.78 2.61 30.10
CA ASN A 116 10.04 3.17 29.62
C ASN A 116 10.22 4.59 30.14
N LYS A 117 11.22 4.77 31.00
CA LYS A 117 11.52 6.05 31.66
C LYS A 117 11.76 7.19 30.67
N GLN A 118 12.47 6.94 29.57
CA GLN A 118 12.75 7.97 28.56
C GLN A 118 11.47 8.43 27.84
N LEU A 119 10.55 7.50 27.56
CA LEU A 119 9.25 7.84 26.95
C LEU A 119 8.40 8.67 27.92
N SER A 120 8.37 8.29 29.20
CA SER A 120 7.65 9.05 30.23
C SER A 120 8.22 10.47 30.41
N GLU A 121 9.55 10.62 30.42
CA GLU A 121 10.23 11.92 30.50
C GLU A 121 9.97 12.77 29.25
N SER A 122 10.08 12.19 28.05
CA SER A 122 9.77 12.91 26.80
C SER A 122 8.32 13.37 26.75
N TYR A 123 7.37 12.58 27.26
CA TYR A 123 5.97 12.98 27.36
C TYR A 123 5.77 14.12 28.36
N ALA A 124 6.35 14.01 29.56
CA ALA A 124 6.27 15.05 30.59
C ALA A 124 6.86 16.40 30.11
N ASN A 125 7.88 16.35 29.25
CA ASN A 125 8.50 17.51 28.63
C ASN A 125 7.75 18.03 27.39
N GLY A 126 6.61 17.44 27.02
CA GLY A 126 5.78 17.88 25.89
C GLY A 126 6.32 17.50 24.51
N HIS A 127 7.30 16.60 24.41
CA HIS A 127 7.86 16.16 23.14
C HIS A 127 7.01 15.09 22.44
N ILE A 128 6.05 14.51 23.14
CA ILE A 128 5.11 13.51 22.59
C ILE A 128 3.71 14.13 22.58
N THR A 129 3.05 14.09 21.41
CA THR A 129 1.74 14.73 21.19
C THR A 129 0.80 13.80 20.43
N THR A 130 -0.51 14.07 20.50
CA THR A 130 -1.53 13.36 19.70
C THR A 130 -2.09 14.27 18.61
N LYS A 131 -2.47 13.66 17.47
CA LYS A 131 -3.24 14.31 16.40
C LYS A 131 -4.20 13.29 15.80
N ARG A 132 -5.45 13.68 15.52
CA ARG A 132 -6.41 12.81 14.81
C ARG A 132 -6.21 12.89 13.29
N HIS A 133 -6.47 11.76 12.64
CA HIS A 133 -6.51 11.66 11.18
C HIS A 133 -7.94 11.37 10.68
N PRO A 134 -8.41 12.03 9.60
CA PRO A 134 -7.75 13.12 8.88
C PRO A 134 -7.71 14.39 9.73
N GLY A 135 -6.61 15.15 9.62
CA GLY A 135 -6.45 16.40 10.38
C GLY A 135 -7.52 17.41 9.97
N LYS A 136 -8.02 18.18 10.93
CA LYS A 136 -8.51 19.54 10.64
C LYS A 136 -7.32 20.46 10.46
#